data_AF-A0A923MF26-F1
#
_entry.id   AF-A0A923MF26-F1
#
_cell.length_a   1.000
_cell.length_b   1.000
_cell.length_c   1.000
_cell.angle_alpha   90.00
_cell.angle_beta   90.00
_cell.angle_gamma   90.00
#
_symmetry.space_group_name_H-M   'P 1'
#
loop_
_entity.id
_entity.type
_entity.pdbx_description
1 polymer ?
#
loop_
_entity_poly.entity_id
_entity_poly.type
_entity_poly.pdbx_seq_one_letter_code
_entity_poly.pdbx_strand_id
1 'polypeptide(L)'
;MTKKEAIHFLYQIADEIRSFLDKTSSPKGQWTSHKRLEALSMAISALYDLFQAEEDGRLIIPPCKVGDTVWVITGTAIKLCTVDRIHILGNGQVQIRAKYFVTDNIYLYPDMFGKTVFLTCAEAEAAIEARKGGKE
;
A
#
# COMPACT_ATOMS: atom_id res chain seq x y z
N MET A 1 14.13 15.14 19.26
CA MET A 1 14.02 15.01 17.80
C MET A 1 12.74 14.26 17.48
N THR A 2 11.83 14.88 16.74
CA THR A 2 10.55 14.28 16.30
C THR A 2 10.73 13.47 15.00
N LYS A 3 9.74 12.63 14.62
CA LYS A 3 9.73 11.91 13.33
C LYS A 3 9.91 12.88 12.15
N LYS A 4 9.23 14.02 12.21
CA LYS A 4 9.28 15.09 11.20
C LYS A 4 10.67 15.72 11.09
N GLU A 5 11.27 16.07 12.23
CA GLU A 5 12.63 16.63 12.29
C GLU A 5 13.66 15.63 11.75
N ALA A 6 13.55 14.35 12.10
CA ALA A 6 14.46 13.31 11.62
C ALA A 6 14.35 13.11 10.09
N ILE A 7 13.13 13.07 9.54
CA ILE A 7 12.90 12.90 8.09
C ILE A 7 13.40 14.12 7.31
N HIS A 8 13.16 15.33 7.81
CA HIS A 8 13.66 16.54 7.17
C HIS A 8 15.20 16.62 7.19
N PHE A 9 15.84 16.22 8.29
CA PHE A 9 17.30 16.12 8.38
C PHE A 9 17.87 15.10 7.38
N LEU A 10 17.25 13.92 7.27
CA LEU A 10 17.66 12.93 6.28
C LEU A 10 17.54 13.47 4.86
N TYR A 11 16.47 14.19 4.54
CA TYR A 11 16.29 14.79 3.22
C TYR A 11 17.40 15.79 2.86
N GLN A 12 17.85 16.61 3.83
CA GLN A 12 19.02 17.49 3.63
C GLN A 12 20.29 16.70 3.31
N ILE A 13 20.52 15.57 3.99
CA ILE A 13 21.64 14.67 3.68
C ILE A 13 21.53 14.13 2.25
N ALA A 14 20.32 13.79 1.79
CA ALA A 14 20.11 13.29 0.44
C ALA A 14 20.45 14.33 -0.63
N ASP A 15 20.10 15.60 -0.40
CA ASP A 15 20.45 16.73 -1.27
C ASP A 15 21.95 16.99 -1.29
N GLU A 16 22.63 16.91 -0.14
CA GLU A 16 24.09 17.00 -0.05
C GLU A 16 24.79 15.89 -0.83
N ILE A 17 24.32 14.64 -0.66
CA ILE A 17 24.84 13.49 -1.42
C ILE A 17 24.64 13.72 -2.91
N ARG A 18 23.45 14.15 -3.36
CA ARG A 18 23.18 14.41 -4.78
C ARG A 18 24.10 15.51 -5.32
N SER A 19 24.26 16.62 -4.61
CA SER A 19 25.18 17.70 -5.00
C SER A 19 26.63 17.22 -5.11
N PHE A 20 27.07 16.34 -4.20
CA PHE A 20 28.38 15.71 -4.28
C PHE A 20 28.51 14.81 -5.52
N LEU A 21 27.53 13.96 -5.78
CA LEU A 21 27.53 13.07 -6.94
C LEU A 21 27.61 13.86 -8.25
N ASP A 22 26.80 14.91 -8.40
CA ASP A 22 26.78 15.78 -9.60
C ASP A 22 28.15 16.43 -9.90
N LYS A 23 28.91 16.77 -8.86
CA LYS A 23 30.24 17.39 -8.98
C LYS A 23 31.36 16.38 -9.25
N THR A 24 31.11 15.09 -9.00
CA THR A 24 32.13 14.04 -9.15
C THR A 24 31.89 13.24 -10.43
N SER A 25 32.71 13.46 -11.47
CA SER A 25 32.76 12.53 -12.60
C SER A 25 33.34 11.19 -12.12
N SER A 26 32.53 10.12 -12.19
CA SER A 26 32.93 8.81 -11.69
C SER A 26 34.20 8.30 -12.39
N PRO A 27 35.33 8.10 -11.68
CA PRO A 27 36.50 7.47 -12.25
C PRO A 27 36.19 6.00 -12.60
N LYS A 28 36.69 5.51 -13.74
CA LYS A 28 36.54 4.11 -14.15
C LYS A 28 37.08 3.18 -13.04
N GLY A 29 36.19 2.48 -12.34
CA GLY A 29 36.53 1.51 -11.29
C GLY A 29 35.86 1.74 -9.92
N GLN A 30 35.38 2.95 -9.62
CA GLN A 30 34.73 3.28 -8.33
C GLN A 30 33.19 3.29 -8.41
N TRP A 31 32.65 2.56 -9.39
CA TRP A 31 31.23 2.49 -9.74
C TRP A 31 30.35 1.98 -8.59
N THR A 32 30.89 1.15 -7.68
CA THR A 32 30.12 0.53 -6.60
C THR A 32 29.77 1.49 -5.47
N SER A 33 30.68 2.38 -5.07
CA SER A 33 30.42 3.36 -4.00
C SER A 33 29.52 4.50 -4.48
N HIS A 34 29.75 5.02 -5.69
CA HIS A 34 28.93 6.09 -6.27
C HIS A 34 27.47 5.63 -6.42
N LYS A 35 27.24 4.43 -6.95
CA LYS A 35 25.89 3.84 -7.05
C LYS A 35 25.21 3.58 -5.72
N ARG A 36 25.96 3.21 -4.68
CA ARG A 36 25.42 3.05 -3.32
C ARG A 36 24.93 4.39 -2.76
N LEU A 37 25.71 5.45 -2.95
CA LEU A 37 25.35 6.80 -2.52
C LEU A 37 24.14 7.33 -3.32
N GLU A 38 24.11 7.08 -4.63
CA GLU A 38 22.97 7.41 -5.49
C GLU A 38 21.70 6.70 -5.01
N ALA A 39 21.76 5.39 -4.79
CA ALA A 39 20.65 4.61 -4.27
C ALA A 39 20.19 5.09 -2.88
N LEU A 40 21.13 5.46 -2.00
CA LEU A 40 20.82 5.99 -0.68
C LEU A 40 20.10 7.34 -0.76
N SER A 41 20.61 8.27 -1.57
CA SER A 41 19.97 9.58 -1.80
C SER A 41 18.55 9.40 -2.35
N MET A 42 18.37 8.54 -3.36
CA MET A 42 17.04 8.22 -3.91
C MET A 42 16.09 7.61 -2.88
N ALA A 43 16.57 6.68 -2.06
CA ALA A 43 15.75 6.04 -1.02
C ALA A 43 15.28 7.05 0.03
N ILE A 44 16.16 7.96 0.44
CA ILE A 44 15.81 9.00 1.41
C ILE A 44 14.81 10.00 0.82
N SER A 45 15.00 10.44 -0.43
CA SER A 45 14.03 11.31 -1.09
C SER A 45 12.65 10.65 -1.20
N ALA A 46 12.60 9.37 -1.56
CA ALA A 46 11.33 8.63 -1.62
C ALA A 46 10.62 8.53 -0.26
N LEU A 47 11.37 8.35 0.84
CA LEU A 47 10.81 8.37 2.19
C LEU A 47 10.25 9.75 2.56
N TYR A 48 10.95 10.82 2.16
CA TYR A 48 10.47 12.18 2.38
C TYR A 48 9.17 12.46 1.60
N ASP A 49 9.10 12.06 0.33
CA ASP A 49 7.90 12.22 -0.49
C ASP A 49 6.69 11.48 0.11
N LEU A 50 6.90 10.27 0.63
CA LEU A 50 5.87 9.51 1.33
C LEU A 50 5.41 10.21 2.62
N PHE A 51 6.36 10.75 3.39
CA PHE A 51 6.04 11.50 4.60
C PHE A 51 5.28 12.79 4.31
N GLN A 52 5.65 13.53 3.27
CA GLN A 52 4.90 14.72 2.84
C GLN A 52 3.49 14.33 2.36
N ALA A 53 3.35 13.24 1.61
CA ALA A 53 2.04 12.75 1.20
C ALA A 53 1.15 12.33 2.40
N GLU A 54 1.75 11.77 3.46
CA GLU A 54 1.07 11.46 4.72
C GLU A 54 0.58 12.74 5.41
N GLU A 55 1.45 13.74 5.60
CA GLU A 55 1.13 15.03 6.24
C GLU A 55 0.08 15.83 5.44
N ASP A 56 0.15 15.79 4.11
CA ASP A 56 -0.79 16.47 3.22
C ASP A 56 -2.15 15.74 3.10
N GLY A 57 -2.30 14.56 3.72
CA GLY A 57 -3.51 13.74 3.59
C GLY A 57 -3.73 13.17 2.18
N ARG A 58 -2.67 13.09 1.36
CA ARG A 58 -2.71 12.54 -0.01
C ARG A 58 -2.37 11.05 -0.06
N LEU A 59 -1.83 10.48 1.03
CA LEU A 59 -1.45 9.07 1.12
C LEU A 59 -2.69 8.18 1.29
N ILE A 60 -2.91 7.29 0.32
CA ILE A 60 -3.97 6.28 0.36
C ILE A 60 -3.32 4.90 0.44
N ILE A 61 -3.60 4.16 1.52
CA ILE A 61 -3.14 2.79 1.73
C ILE A 61 -4.35 1.85 1.63
N PRO A 62 -4.61 1.21 0.48
CA PRO A 62 -5.70 0.24 0.37
C PRO A 62 -5.41 -1.01 1.22
N PRO A 63 -6.45 -1.71 1.70
CA PRO A 63 -6.30 -2.92 2.52
C PRO A 63 -5.79 -4.15 1.75
N CYS A 64 -5.69 -4.06 0.43
CA CYS A 64 -5.19 -5.09 -0.48
C CYS A 64 -4.60 -4.44 -1.74
N LYS A 65 -3.89 -5.23 -2.56
CA LYS A 65 -3.35 -4.81 -3.86
C LYS A 65 -4.00 -5.58 -5.02
N VAL A 66 -3.83 -5.07 -6.24
CA VAL A 66 -4.22 -5.78 -7.45
C VAL A 66 -3.47 -7.11 -7.53
N GLY A 67 -4.19 -8.18 -7.85
CA GLY A 67 -3.73 -9.55 -7.84
C GLY A 67 -3.96 -10.30 -6.53
N ASP A 68 -4.32 -9.60 -5.44
CA ASP A 68 -4.64 -10.28 -4.18
C ASP A 68 -5.90 -11.14 -4.31
N THR A 69 -5.91 -12.22 -3.56
CA THR A 69 -7.08 -13.06 -3.37
C THR A 69 -7.80 -12.63 -2.10
N VAL A 70 -9.10 -12.38 -2.19
CA VAL A 70 -9.95 -11.96 -1.09
C VAL A 70 -11.16 -12.88 -0.96
N TRP A 71 -11.62 -13.09 0.27
CA TRP A 71 -12.74 -13.94 0.63
C TRP A 71 -13.92 -13.06 1.03
N VAL A 72 -14.97 -13.07 0.22
CA VAL A 72 -16.13 -12.18 0.37
C VAL A 72 -17.33 -12.98 0.89
N ILE A 73 -17.81 -12.63 2.07
CA ILE A 73 -19.03 -13.21 2.66
C ILE A 73 -20.25 -12.56 2.00
N THR A 74 -21.09 -13.39 1.36
CA THR A 74 -22.39 -12.99 0.82
C THR A 74 -23.47 -13.90 1.41
N GLY A 75 -24.29 -13.36 2.33
CA GLY A 75 -25.24 -14.18 3.10
C GLY A 75 -24.50 -15.20 3.96
N THR A 76 -24.69 -16.50 3.68
CA THR A 76 -24.03 -17.62 4.36
C THR A 76 -22.91 -18.25 3.55
N ALA A 77 -22.60 -17.73 2.36
CA ALA A 77 -21.58 -18.26 1.47
C ALA A 77 -20.32 -17.39 1.47
N ILE A 78 -19.16 -18.03 1.30
CA ILE A 78 -17.87 -17.35 1.08
C ILE A 78 -17.52 -17.47 -0.39
N LYS A 79 -17.24 -16.33 -1.02
CA LYS A 79 -16.80 -16.23 -2.41
C LYS A 79 -15.30 -15.95 -2.46
N LEU A 80 -14.57 -16.78 -3.20
CA LEU A 80 -13.17 -16.52 -3.51
C LEU A 80 -13.08 -15.55 -4.69
N CYS A 81 -12.42 -14.41 -4.50
CA CYS A 81 -12.32 -13.37 -5.52
C CYS A 81 -10.90 -12.89 -5.72
N THR A 82 -10.56 -12.44 -6.92
CA THR A 82 -9.25 -11.82 -7.22
C THR A 82 -9.42 -10.32 -7.46
N VAL A 83 -8.68 -9.49 -6.73
CA VAL A 83 -8.66 -8.04 -6.92
C VAL A 83 -8.03 -7.74 -8.27
N ASP A 84 -8.71 -7.00 -9.14
CA ASP A 84 -8.18 -6.69 -10.46
C ASP A 84 -8.03 -5.19 -10.73
N ARG A 85 -8.73 -4.32 -9.96
CA ARG A 85 -8.58 -2.87 -10.00
C ARG A 85 -8.86 -2.22 -8.65
N ILE A 86 -8.19 -1.10 -8.39
CA ILE A 86 -8.47 -0.19 -7.27
C ILE A 86 -8.73 1.19 -7.88
N HIS A 87 -9.88 1.76 -7.55
CA HIS A 87 -10.36 3.05 -8.04
C HIS A 87 -10.36 4.08 -6.90
N ILE A 88 -10.01 5.31 -7.22
CA ILE A 88 -10.32 6.48 -6.40
C ILE A 88 -11.47 7.19 -7.11
N LEU A 89 -12.64 7.22 -6.46
CA LEU A 89 -13.85 7.83 -7.01
C LEU A 89 -13.75 9.36 -6.93
N GLY A 90 -14.59 10.07 -7.68
CA GLY A 90 -14.59 11.55 -7.72
C GLY A 90 -14.87 12.23 -6.38
N ASN A 91 -15.41 11.49 -5.41
CA ASN A 91 -15.62 11.94 -4.02
C ASN A 91 -14.44 11.58 -3.08
N GLY A 92 -13.32 11.08 -3.61
CA GLY A 92 -12.14 10.66 -2.85
C GLY A 92 -12.22 9.27 -2.20
N GLN A 93 -13.34 8.57 -2.32
CA GLN A 93 -13.47 7.22 -1.75
C GLN A 93 -12.71 6.17 -2.58
N VAL A 94 -12.09 5.23 -1.89
CA VAL A 94 -11.47 4.06 -2.51
C VAL A 94 -12.55 3.01 -2.77
N GLN A 95 -12.63 2.53 -4.00
CA GLN A 95 -13.45 1.39 -4.39
C GLN A 95 -12.57 0.32 -5.02
N ILE A 96 -12.71 -0.91 -4.57
CA ILE A 96 -11.92 -2.05 -5.00
C ILE A 96 -12.81 -2.93 -5.86
N ARG A 97 -12.35 -3.29 -7.06
CA ARG A 97 -13.03 -4.26 -7.91
C ARG A 97 -12.35 -5.61 -7.79
N ALA A 98 -13.14 -6.61 -7.41
CA ALA A 98 -12.73 -8.00 -7.35
C ALA A 98 -13.57 -8.84 -8.30
N LYS A 99 -12.92 -9.80 -8.98
CA LYS A 99 -13.58 -10.74 -9.88
C LYS A 99 -13.97 -11.99 -9.13
N TYR A 100 -15.22 -12.39 -9.31
CA TYR A 100 -15.78 -13.67 -8.93
C TYR A 100 -16.10 -14.44 -10.22
N PHE A 101 -15.37 -15.52 -10.49
CA PHE A 101 -15.42 -16.19 -11.81
C PHE A 101 -15.14 -15.24 -13.00
N VAL A 102 -15.46 -15.67 -14.22
CA VAL A 102 -15.08 -14.98 -15.47
C VAL A 102 -15.87 -13.67 -15.69
N THR A 103 -17.13 -13.62 -15.25
CA THR A 103 -18.07 -12.55 -15.61
C THR A 103 -18.49 -11.66 -14.45
N ASP A 104 -18.44 -12.13 -13.20
CA ASP A 104 -19.01 -11.38 -12.09
C ASP A 104 -17.97 -10.47 -11.46
N ASN A 105 -18.29 -9.18 -11.41
CA ASN A 105 -17.51 -8.18 -10.70
C ASN A 105 -18.20 -7.86 -9.39
N ILE A 106 -17.43 -7.85 -8.31
CA ILE A 106 -17.85 -7.41 -6.99
C ILE A 106 -17.11 -6.11 -6.68
N TYR A 107 -17.86 -5.11 -6.25
CA TYR A 107 -17.32 -3.84 -5.76
C TYR A 107 -17.25 -3.88 -4.25
N LEU A 108 -16.06 -3.62 -3.72
CA LEU A 108 -15.72 -3.67 -2.31
C LEU A 108 -15.24 -2.30 -1.86
N TYR A 109 -15.47 -1.97 -0.60
CA TYR A 109 -14.99 -0.75 0.03
C TYR A 109 -14.05 -1.10 1.20
N PRO A 110 -13.06 -0.25 1.52
CA PRO A 110 -12.09 -0.55 2.58
C PRO A 110 -12.72 -0.89 3.93
N ASP A 111 -13.84 -0.25 4.28
CA ASP A 111 -14.56 -0.45 5.54
C ASP A 111 -15.28 -1.81 5.66
N MET A 112 -15.35 -2.57 4.56
CA MET A 112 -15.86 -3.95 4.51
C MET A 112 -14.81 -4.98 4.95
N PHE A 113 -13.52 -4.63 4.91
CA PHE A 113 -12.43 -5.52 5.33
C PHE A 113 -12.51 -5.81 6.83
N GLY A 114 -12.32 -7.07 7.20
CA GLY A 114 -12.50 -7.55 8.57
C GLY A 114 -13.96 -7.74 9.01
N LYS A 115 -14.95 -7.39 8.16
CA LYS A 115 -16.39 -7.58 8.45
C LYS A 115 -17.05 -8.59 7.52
N THR A 116 -16.91 -8.35 6.22
CA THR A 116 -17.47 -9.17 5.14
C THR A 116 -16.46 -9.50 4.06
N VAL A 117 -15.26 -8.91 4.11
CA VAL A 117 -14.15 -9.18 3.21
C VAL A 117 -12.92 -9.51 4.04
N PHE A 118 -12.22 -10.60 3.69
CA PHE A 118 -11.05 -11.06 4.43
C PHE A 118 -9.93 -11.44 3.47
N LEU A 119 -8.68 -11.34 3.93
CA LEU A 119 -7.51 -11.72 3.13
C LEU A 119 -7.27 -13.24 3.19
N THR A 120 -7.83 -13.93 4.20
CA THR A 120 -7.68 -15.37 4.38
C THR A 120 -9.02 -16.09 4.48
N CYS A 121 -9.03 -17.37 4.09
CA CYS A 121 -10.22 -18.23 4.20
C CYS A 121 -10.61 -18.44 5.67
N ALA A 122 -9.61 -18.68 6.53
CA ALA A 122 -9.81 -18.95 7.95
C ALA A 122 -10.51 -17.79 8.67
N GLU A 123 -10.12 -16.53 8.38
CA GLU A 123 -10.80 -15.36 8.93
C GLU A 123 -12.26 -15.25 8.45
N ALA A 124 -12.51 -15.55 7.16
CA ALA A 124 -13.86 -15.51 6.61
C ALA A 124 -14.76 -16.60 7.21
N GLU A 125 -14.25 -17.83 7.38
CA GLU A 125 -14.96 -18.94 8.02
C GLU A 125 -15.28 -18.62 9.49
N ALA A 126 -14.30 -18.14 10.24
CA ALA A 126 -14.50 -17.72 11.63
C ALA A 126 -15.58 -16.63 11.75
N ALA A 127 -15.57 -15.66 10.83
CA ALA A 127 -16.58 -14.60 10.80
C ALA A 127 -17.99 -15.12 10.46
N ILE A 128 -18.12 -16.14 9.59
CA ILE A 128 -19.42 -16.79 9.31
C ILE A 128 -19.91 -17.56 10.54
N GLU A 129 -19.05 -18.34 11.19
CA GLU A 129 -19.44 -19.14 12.35
C GLU A 129 -19.85 -18.25 13.53
N ALA A 130 -19.14 -17.15 13.78
CA ALA A 130 -19.52 -16.16 14.78
C ALA A 130 -20.93 -15.59 14.54
N ARG A 131 -21.32 -15.39 13.27
CA ARG A 131 -22.68 -14.92 12.91
C ARG A 131 -23.76 -15.98 13.13
N LYS A 132 -23.42 -17.27 13.03
CA LYS A 132 -24.37 -18.37 13.31
C LYS A 132 -24.59 -18.55 14.81
N GLY A 133 -23.55 -18.35 15.62
CA GLY A 133 -23.59 -18.48 17.08
C GLY A 133 -24.22 -17.30 17.82
N GLY A 134 -24.33 -16.12 17.19
CA GLY A 134 -24.93 -14.91 17.79
C GLY A 134 -26.45 -14.80 17.70
N LYS A 135 -27.18 -15.91 17.52
CA LYS A 135 -28.65 -15.95 17.70
C LYS A 135 -28.95 -16.28 19.17
N GLU A 136 -28.84 -15.28 20.03
CA GLU A 136 -29.50 -15.25 21.35
C GLU A 136 -30.45 -14.05 21.42
#